data_AF-A0AAV3SZY7-F1
#
_entry.id   AF-A0AAV3SZY7-F1
#
_cell.length_a   1.000
_cell.length_b   1.000
_cell.length_c   1.000
_cell.angle_alpha   90.00
_cell.angle_beta   90.00
_cell.angle_gamma   90.00
#
_symmetry.space_group_name_H-M   'P 1'
#
loop_
_entity.id
_entity.type
_entity.pdbx_description
1 polymer ?
#
loop_
_entity_poly.entity_id
_entity_poly.type
_entity_poly.pdbx_seq_one_letter_code
_entity_poly.pdbx_strand_id
1 'polypeptide(L)'
;MAEHDIEIPDWIESRIDSPNNERSLTQRGVVKEFLRDARPFYSITRLQAEIKKEVSKDTVRSRAGELHERGVLGHEEINNGDVYWLKHPKSEWPIPPDVEVEPKRNKLTVEEWQKRPYVRFAAGSVFLAIIGTAVTLVGTFQTTGAYQLPFSASNLIAAGLSAGIISYIGLFVSGLVWLLPESVDYERF
;
A
#
# COMPACT_ATOMS: atom_id res chain seq x y z
N MET A 1 -21.26 34.49 -18.51
CA MET A 1 -20.43 33.93 -17.41
C MET A 1 -19.45 32.99 -18.09
N ALA A 2 -18.15 33.29 -18.04
CA ALA A 2 -17.16 32.77 -18.98
C ALA A 2 -17.07 31.23 -18.94
N GLU A 3 -17.27 30.61 -20.11
CA GLU A 3 -17.04 29.20 -20.38
C GLU A 3 -15.54 28.97 -20.41
N HIS A 4 -14.92 28.81 -19.23
CA HIS A 4 -13.61 28.20 -19.16
C HIS A 4 -13.78 26.77 -19.66
N ASP A 5 -13.23 26.47 -20.82
CA ASP A 5 -13.14 25.11 -21.32
C ASP A 5 -12.25 24.32 -20.36
N ILE A 6 -12.88 23.67 -19.38
CA ILE A 6 -12.22 22.74 -18.49
C ILE A 6 -11.65 21.63 -19.38
N GLU A 7 -10.33 21.60 -19.47
CA GLU A 7 -9.59 20.60 -20.22
C GLU A 7 -9.78 19.25 -19.53
N ILE A 8 -10.28 18.28 -20.29
CA ILE A 8 -10.54 16.94 -19.78
C ILE A 8 -9.24 16.14 -19.95
N PRO A 9 -8.68 15.56 -18.89
CA PRO A 9 -7.49 14.73 -18.99
C PRO A 9 -7.62 13.60 -20.02
N ASP A 10 -6.54 13.30 -20.75
CA ASP A 10 -6.49 12.28 -21.82
C ASP A 10 -7.02 10.90 -21.38
N TRP A 11 -6.78 10.52 -20.12
CA TRP A 11 -7.22 9.25 -19.57
C TRP A 11 -8.75 9.14 -19.43
N ILE A 12 -9.46 10.27 -19.38
CA ILE A 12 -10.92 10.35 -19.44
C ILE A 12 -11.38 10.53 -20.88
N GLU A 13 -10.74 11.43 -21.63
CA GLU A 13 -11.17 11.76 -23.00
C GLU A 13 -11.15 10.53 -23.92
N SER A 14 -10.19 9.63 -23.73
CA SER A 14 -10.10 8.33 -24.44
C SER A 14 -11.23 7.34 -24.14
N ARG A 15 -12.03 7.56 -23.08
CA ARG A 15 -13.07 6.63 -22.61
C ARG A 15 -14.49 7.15 -22.82
N ILE A 16 -14.67 8.44 -23.06
CA ILE A 16 -15.97 9.08 -23.26
C ILE A 16 -16.35 9.14 -24.74
N ASP A 17 -17.66 9.17 -25.02
CA ASP A 17 -18.15 9.35 -26.38
C ASP A 17 -17.84 10.75 -26.93
N SER A 18 -17.66 10.82 -28.25
CA SER A 18 -17.63 12.09 -28.96
C SER A 18 -18.92 12.90 -28.69
N PRO A 19 -18.84 14.24 -28.58
CA PRO A 19 -20.01 15.06 -28.30
C PRO A 19 -21.09 14.86 -29.37
N ASN A 20 -22.26 14.35 -28.97
CA ASN A 20 -23.44 14.32 -29.83
C ASN A 20 -24.38 15.45 -29.40
N ASN A 21 -24.56 16.44 -30.29
CA ASN A 21 -25.38 17.64 -30.06
C ASN A 21 -26.89 17.36 -30.07
N GLU A 22 -27.32 16.16 -30.48
CA GLU A 22 -28.73 15.74 -30.47
C GLU A 22 -29.22 15.36 -29.05
N ARG A 23 -28.29 15.14 -28.11
CA ARG A 23 -28.61 14.71 -26.75
C ARG A 23 -28.71 15.90 -25.81
N SER A 24 -29.73 15.89 -24.95
CA SER A 24 -29.95 16.90 -23.90
C SER A 24 -28.82 16.97 -22.86
N LEU A 25 -28.06 15.88 -22.68
CA LEU A 25 -26.90 15.81 -21.81
C LEU A 25 -25.85 14.86 -22.41
N THR A 26 -24.62 15.36 -22.57
CA THR A 26 -23.46 14.58 -23.02
C THR A 26 -22.68 14.03 -21.82
N GLN A 27 -21.97 12.91 -22.02
CA GLN A 27 -21.04 12.36 -21.02
C GLN A 27 -19.97 13.39 -20.65
N ARG A 28 -19.48 14.15 -21.65
CA ARG A 28 -18.55 15.27 -21.46
C ARG A 28 -19.10 16.32 -20.51
N GLY A 29 -20.39 16.66 -20.62
CA GLY A 29 -21.05 17.61 -19.72
C GLY A 29 -21.10 17.13 -18.27
N VAL A 30 -21.32 15.84 -18.05
CA VAL A 30 -21.28 15.25 -16.71
C VAL A 30 -19.87 15.30 -16.12
N VAL A 31 -18.86 14.84 -16.88
CA VAL A 31 -17.45 14.83 -16.44
C VAL A 31 -16.95 16.24 -16.12
N LYS A 32 -17.28 17.23 -16.96
CA LYS A 32 -16.91 18.63 -16.73
C LYS A 32 -17.39 19.12 -15.37
N GLU A 33 -18.56 18.66 -14.91
CA GLU A 33 -19.07 19.07 -13.61
C GLU A 33 -18.27 18.47 -12.43
N PHE A 34 -17.87 17.20 -12.54
CA PHE A 34 -16.97 16.57 -11.55
C PHE A 34 -15.60 17.29 -11.48
N LEU A 35 -15.10 17.79 -12.61
CA LEU A 35 -13.84 18.53 -12.66
C LEU A 35 -13.96 19.98 -12.18
N ARG A 36 -15.11 20.63 -12.38
CA ARG A 36 -15.32 22.06 -12.08
C ARG A 36 -15.30 22.37 -10.60
N ASP A 37 -16.09 21.64 -9.84
CA ASP A 37 -16.32 21.90 -8.41
C ASP A 37 -15.38 21.07 -7.53
N ALA A 38 -14.57 20.21 -8.19
CA ALA A 38 -13.57 19.35 -7.60
C ALA A 38 -14.06 18.58 -6.36
N ARG A 39 -15.37 18.28 -6.29
CA ARG A 39 -15.95 17.59 -5.15
C ARG A 39 -15.57 16.12 -5.15
N PRO A 40 -15.40 15.50 -3.97
CA PRO A 40 -15.11 14.08 -3.88
C PRO A 40 -16.22 13.21 -4.49
N PHE A 41 -17.50 13.56 -4.30
CA PHE A 41 -18.61 12.75 -4.79
C PHE A 41 -19.89 13.54 -5.05
N TYR A 42 -20.78 12.97 -5.86
CA TYR A 42 -22.11 13.48 -6.15
C TYR A 42 -23.18 12.39 -6.03
N SER A 43 -24.37 12.78 -5.55
CA SER A 43 -25.59 12.00 -5.75
C SER A 43 -26.29 12.45 -7.04
N ILE A 44 -27.11 11.60 -7.65
CA ILE A 44 -27.85 11.94 -8.89
C ILE A 44 -28.69 13.21 -8.74
N THR A 45 -29.39 13.35 -7.60
CA THR A 45 -30.23 14.55 -7.35
C THR A 45 -29.38 15.82 -7.29
N ARG A 46 -28.17 15.74 -6.70
CA ARG A 46 -27.28 16.88 -6.62
C ARG A 46 -26.61 17.18 -7.95
N LEU A 47 -26.15 16.15 -8.66
CA LEU A 47 -25.58 16.27 -9.99
C LEU A 47 -26.57 16.92 -10.96
N GLN A 48 -27.86 16.58 -10.87
CA GLN A 48 -28.93 17.23 -11.64
C GLN A 48 -29.18 18.68 -11.22
N ALA A 49 -28.95 19.05 -9.97
CA ALA A 49 -29.09 20.44 -9.53
C ALA A 49 -27.96 21.33 -10.10
N GLU A 50 -26.76 20.78 -10.25
CA GLU A 50 -25.60 21.48 -10.80
C GLU A 50 -25.56 21.50 -12.33
N ILE A 51 -25.91 20.37 -12.96
CA ILE A 51 -26.05 20.25 -14.42
C ILE A 51 -27.42 20.83 -14.78
N LYS A 52 -27.43 22.06 -15.30
CA LYS A 52 -28.58 22.81 -15.87
C LYS A 52 -29.96 22.12 -15.67
N LYS A 53 -30.82 22.75 -14.87
CA LYS A 53 -32.14 22.25 -14.41
C LYS A 53 -33.11 21.69 -15.48
N GLU A 54 -32.82 21.87 -16.76
CA GLU A 54 -33.62 21.38 -17.88
C GLU A 54 -33.44 19.88 -18.16
N VAL A 55 -32.44 19.22 -17.54
CA VAL A 55 -32.20 17.78 -17.70
C VAL A 55 -32.92 16.97 -16.62
N SER A 56 -33.59 15.89 -17.02
CA SER A 56 -34.28 14.97 -16.09
C SER A 56 -33.29 14.14 -15.25
N LYS A 57 -33.72 13.75 -14.04
CA LYS A 57 -32.91 12.88 -13.16
C LYS A 57 -32.55 11.55 -13.82
N ASP A 58 -33.47 10.97 -14.60
CA ASP A 58 -33.24 9.70 -15.29
C ASP A 58 -32.16 9.84 -16.37
N THR A 59 -32.13 10.97 -17.07
CA THR A 59 -31.06 11.25 -18.05
C THR A 59 -29.70 11.36 -17.36
N VAL A 60 -29.63 12.06 -16.22
CA VAL A 60 -28.40 12.18 -15.42
C VAL A 60 -27.95 10.80 -14.91
N ARG A 61 -28.88 9.99 -14.39
CA ARG A 61 -28.62 8.61 -13.94
C ARG A 61 -28.09 7.73 -15.06
N SER A 62 -28.74 7.75 -16.22
CA SER A 62 -28.31 6.99 -17.39
C SER A 62 -26.89 7.38 -17.82
N ARG A 63 -26.58 8.68 -17.87
CA ARG A 63 -25.23 9.16 -18.25
C ARG A 63 -24.16 8.83 -17.21
N ALA A 64 -24.48 8.92 -15.92
CA ALA A 64 -23.57 8.52 -14.85
C ALA A 64 -23.30 7.00 -14.88
N GLY A 65 -24.32 6.20 -15.16
CA GLY A 65 -24.19 4.75 -15.37
C GLY A 65 -23.29 4.40 -16.55
N GLU A 66 -23.49 5.02 -17.71
CA GLU A 66 -22.62 4.84 -18.89
C GLU A 66 -21.15 5.17 -18.58
N LEU A 67 -20.90 6.25 -17.84
CA LEU A 67 -19.56 6.64 -17.43
C LEU A 67 -18.94 5.67 -16.40
N HIS A 68 -19.77 5.06 -15.55
CA HIS A 68 -19.34 4.02 -14.64
C HIS A 68 -18.94 2.74 -15.40
N GLU A 69 -19.76 2.30 -16.35
CA GLU A 69 -19.46 1.15 -17.22
C GLU A 69 -18.17 1.33 -18.02
N ARG A 70 -17.84 2.58 -18.39
CA ARG A 70 -16.60 2.94 -19.08
C ARG A 70 -15.40 3.11 -18.16
N GLY A 71 -15.57 2.89 -16.86
CA GLY A 71 -14.51 3.02 -15.86
C GLY A 71 -13.99 4.45 -15.69
N VAL A 72 -14.82 5.46 -15.98
CA VAL A 72 -14.52 6.88 -15.72
C VAL A 72 -15.05 7.28 -14.35
N LEU A 73 -16.23 6.80 -13.97
CA LEU A 73 -16.81 7.03 -12.65
C LEU A 73 -16.78 5.77 -11.77
N GLY A 74 -16.50 5.96 -10.48
CA GLY A 74 -16.83 4.98 -9.45
C GLY A 74 -18.29 5.13 -9.03
N HIS A 75 -18.87 4.04 -8.54
CA HIS A 75 -20.25 3.98 -8.06
C HIS A 75 -20.33 3.11 -6.81
N GLU A 76 -21.08 3.57 -5.82
CA GLU A 76 -21.41 2.82 -4.61
C GLU A 76 -22.81 3.22 -4.12
N GLU A 77 -23.51 2.25 -3.55
CA GLU A 77 -24.81 2.44 -2.92
C GLU A 77 -24.63 2.64 -1.41
N ILE A 78 -24.99 3.83 -0.90
CA ILE A 78 -24.87 4.18 0.52
C ILE A 78 -26.24 4.62 1.03
N ASN A 79 -26.77 3.95 2.06
CA ASN A 79 -28.07 4.28 2.69
C ASN A 79 -29.22 4.44 1.68
N ASN A 80 -29.37 3.49 0.75
CA ASN A 80 -30.33 3.52 -0.36
C ASN A 80 -30.17 4.73 -1.30
N GLY A 81 -28.96 5.30 -1.38
CA GLY A 81 -28.63 6.41 -2.26
C GLY A 81 -27.43 6.08 -3.14
N ASP A 82 -27.55 6.38 -4.42
CA ASP A 82 -26.45 6.22 -5.37
C ASP A 82 -25.46 7.37 -5.27
N VAL A 83 -24.19 7.05 -5.05
CA VAL A 83 -23.08 8.00 -5.04
C VAL A 83 -22.14 7.68 -6.21
N TYR A 84 -21.70 8.73 -6.88
CA TYR A 84 -20.75 8.67 -7.99
C TYR A 84 -19.55 9.57 -7.72
N TRP A 85 -18.37 9.14 -8.16
CA TRP A 85 -17.13 9.92 -8.06
C TRP A 85 -16.22 9.68 -9.26
N LEU A 86 -15.25 10.56 -9.46
CA LEU A 86 -14.26 10.40 -10.53
C LEU A 86 -13.25 9.30 -10.16
N LYS A 87 -13.17 8.23 -10.97
CA LYS A 87 -12.22 7.13 -10.74
C LYS A 87 -10.85 7.50 -11.28
N HIS A 88 -9.97 8.00 -10.41
CA HIS A 88 -8.62 8.40 -10.80
C HIS A 88 -7.70 7.17 -10.95
N PRO A 89 -6.80 7.09 -11.94
CA PRO A 89 -5.92 5.92 -12.14
C PRO A 89 -4.97 5.64 -10.96
N LYS A 90 -4.75 6.64 -10.09
CA LYS A 90 -3.90 6.52 -8.89
C LYS A 90 -4.67 6.18 -7.61
N SER A 91 -6.01 6.16 -7.63
CA SER A 91 -6.83 5.93 -6.42
C SER A 91 -8.19 5.34 -6.78
N GLU A 92 -8.58 4.27 -6.09
CA GLU A 92 -9.93 3.68 -6.18
C GLU A 92 -10.98 4.55 -5.46
N TRP A 93 -10.56 5.37 -4.49
CA TRP A 93 -11.42 6.28 -3.72
C TRP A 93 -11.36 7.72 -4.24
N PRO A 94 -12.44 8.50 -4.06
CA PRO A 94 -12.45 9.91 -4.42
C PRO A 94 -11.39 10.68 -3.66
N ILE A 95 -10.58 11.42 -4.41
CA ILE A 95 -9.50 12.23 -3.86
C ILE A 95 -10.05 13.66 -3.71
N PRO A 96 -10.09 14.23 -2.49
CA PRO A 96 -10.38 15.64 -2.34
C PRO A 96 -9.35 16.47 -3.12
N PRO A 97 -9.74 17.63 -3.66
CA PRO A 97 -8.90 18.40 -4.57
C PRO A 97 -7.70 19.04 -3.87
N ASP A 98 -7.82 19.26 -2.56
CA ASP A 98 -6.81 19.90 -1.72
C ASP A 98 -5.80 18.91 -1.13
N VAL A 99 -5.84 17.64 -1.54
CA VAL A 99 -4.96 16.60 -1.00
C VAL A 99 -3.97 16.16 -2.08
N GLU A 100 -2.72 16.59 -1.91
CA GLU A 100 -1.61 15.93 -2.60
C GLU A 100 -1.60 14.46 -2.17
N VAL A 101 -1.85 13.56 -3.13
CA VAL A 101 -1.76 12.13 -2.88
C VAL A 101 -0.31 11.84 -2.51
N GLU A 102 -0.06 11.52 -1.24
CA GLU A 102 1.29 11.14 -0.81
C GLU A 102 1.78 10.02 -1.75
N PRO A 103 2.96 10.18 -2.38
CA PRO A 103 3.51 9.14 -3.23
C PRO A 103 3.63 7.85 -2.42
N LYS A 104 3.38 6.69 -3.06
CA LYS A 104 3.50 5.34 -2.46
C LYS A 104 4.65 5.33 -1.46
N ARG A 105 4.31 5.03 -0.20
CA ARG A 105 5.19 5.16 0.96
C ARG A 105 6.54 4.49 0.68
N ASN A 106 7.57 5.27 0.40
CA ASN A 106 8.94 4.78 0.12
C ASN A 106 9.69 4.34 1.39
N LYS A 107 8.98 4.21 2.52
CA LYS A 107 9.55 3.80 3.80
C LYS A 107 9.01 2.42 4.12
N LEU A 108 9.91 1.45 4.20
CA LEU A 108 9.59 0.10 4.65
C LEU A 108 8.82 0.15 5.98
N THR A 109 7.75 -0.63 6.06
CA THR A 109 7.09 -0.87 7.34
C THR A 109 7.99 -1.75 8.23
N VAL A 110 7.74 -1.71 9.55
CA VAL A 110 8.48 -2.54 10.51
C VAL A 110 8.27 -4.03 10.20
N GLU A 111 7.06 -4.42 9.79
CA GLU A 111 6.74 -5.80 9.45
C GLU A 111 7.51 -6.27 8.21
N GLU A 112 7.57 -5.46 7.16
CA GLU A 112 8.35 -5.77 5.96
C GLU A 112 9.85 -5.80 6.26
N TRP A 113 10.35 -4.88 7.09
CA TRP A 113 11.74 -4.87 7.53
C TRP A 113 12.10 -6.15 8.30
N GLN A 114 11.25 -6.61 9.23
CA GLN A 114 11.47 -7.86 9.97
C GLN A 114 11.50 -9.11 9.08
N LYS A 115 10.80 -9.08 7.94
CA LYS A 115 10.79 -10.20 6.99
C LYS A 115 12.07 -10.30 6.16
N ARG A 116 12.91 -9.26 6.13
CA ARG A 116 14.14 -9.25 5.32
C ARG A 116 15.15 -10.31 5.81
N PRO A 117 15.86 -10.98 4.87
CA PRO A 117 16.73 -12.10 5.20
C PRO A 117 17.85 -11.71 6.17
N TYR A 118 18.52 -10.57 5.96
CA TYR A 118 19.59 -10.12 6.85
C TYR A 118 19.10 -9.87 8.29
N VAL A 119 17.87 -9.36 8.48
CA VAL A 119 17.30 -9.13 9.82
C VAL A 119 17.06 -10.46 10.54
N ARG A 120 16.52 -11.46 9.82
CA ARG A 120 16.32 -12.80 10.38
C ARG A 120 17.63 -13.49 10.76
N PHE A 121 18.65 -13.39 9.91
CA PHE A 121 19.99 -13.93 10.21
C PHE A 121 20.63 -13.22 11.40
N ALA A 122 20.53 -11.89 11.48
CA ALA A 122 21.03 -11.13 12.62
C ALA A 122 20.34 -11.55 13.92
N ALA A 123 19.00 -11.57 13.93
CA ALA A 123 18.22 -11.96 15.09
C ALA A 123 18.58 -13.37 15.56
N GLY A 124 18.60 -14.36 14.65
CA GLY A 124 18.96 -15.74 14.98
C GLY A 124 20.37 -15.86 15.56
N SER A 125 21.32 -15.10 15.02
CA SER A 125 22.69 -15.06 15.52
C SER A 125 22.77 -14.49 16.94
N VAL A 126 22.09 -13.38 17.21
CA VAL A 126 22.03 -12.79 18.56
C VAL A 126 21.42 -13.78 19.56
N PHE A 127 20.33 -14.45 19.20
CA PHE A 127 19.73 -15.48 20.05
C PHE A 127 20.70 -16.62 20.34
N LEU A 128 21.44 -17.09 19.33
CA LEU A 128 22.45 -18.13 19.51
C LEU A 128 23.58 -17.70 20.46
N ALA A 129 24.02 -16.43 20.39
CA ALA A 129 25.01 -15.90 21.34
C ALA A 129 24.48 -15.88 22.78
N ILE A 130 23.21 -15.48 22.98
CA ILE A 130 22.58 -15.46 24.30
C ILE A 130 22.51 -16.87 24.88
N ILE A 131 22.02 -17.84 24.09
CA ILE A 131 21.95 -19.25 24.50
C ILE A 131 23.35 -19.80 24.77
N GLY A 132 24.31 -19.55 23.88
CA GLY A 132 25.69 -19.97 24.04
C GLY A 132 26.32 -19.44 25.33
N THR A 133 26.08 -18.17 25.64
CA THR A 133 26.55 -17.53 26.88
C THR A 133 25.94 -18.18 28.12
N ALA A 134 24.63 -18.46 28.10
CA ALA A 134 23.96 -19.16 29.19
C ALA A 134 24.56 -20.55 29.42
N VAL A 135 24.80 -21.31 28.34
CA VAL A 135 25.42 -22.64 28.40
C VAL A 135 26.86 -22.57 28.94
N THR A 136 27.65 -21.58 28.53
CA THR A 136 29.00 -21.35 29.05
C THR A 136 28.97 -21.02 30.55
N LEU A 137 28.03 -20.18 31.00
CA LEU A 137 27.86 -19.89 32.43
C LEU A 137 27.52 -21.15 33.20
N VAL A 138 26.60 -21.97 32.68
CA VAL A 138 26.23 -23.25 33.32
C VAL A 138 27.44 -24.17 33.47
N GLY A 139 28.21 -24.35 32.40
CA GLY A 139 29.45 -25.13 32.46
C GLY A 139 30.47 -24.55 33.45
N THR A 140 30.58 -23.23 33.54
CA THR A 140 31.51 -22.55 34.45
C THR A 140 31.15 -22.79 35.92
N PHE A 141 29.88 -22.61 36.30
CA PHE A 141 29.43 -22.89 37.67
C PHE A 141 29.49 -24.37 38.04
N GLN A 142 29.40 -25.28 37.08
CA GLN A 142 29.64 -26.70 37.32
C GLN A 142 31.11 -26.96 37.71
N THR A 143 32.08 -26.20 37.18
CA THR A 143 33.50 -26.35 37.58
C THR A 143 33.77 -25.95 39.03
N THR A 144 32.95 -25.07 39.60
CA THR A 144 33.07 -24.65 41.01
C THR A 144 32.33 -25.59 41.97
N GLY A 145 31.72 -26.66 41.46
CA GLY A 145 31.00 -27.65 42.26
C GLY A 145 29.62 -27.20 42.76
N ALA A 146 29.05 -26.12 42.20
CA ALA A 146 27.74 -25.60 42.63
C ALA A 146 26.59 -26.57 42.32
N TYR A 147 26.72 -27.37 41.26
CA TYR A 147 25.77 -28.41 40.84
C TYR A 147 26.47 -29.39 39.89
N GLN A 148 25.87 -30.56 39.66
CA GLN A 148 26.41 -31.59 38.77
C GLN A 148 25.35 -32.01 37.75
N LEU A 149 25.71 -31.92 36.47
CA LEU A 149 24.90 -32.39 35.35
C LEU A 149 25.51 -33.67 34.77
N PRO A 150 24.73 -34.48 34.02
CA PRO A 150 25.25 -35.67 33.34
C PRO A 150 26.23 -35.35 32.19
N PHE A 151 26.45 -34.08 31.88
CA PHE A 151 27.41 -33.60 30.90
C PHE A 151 28.66 -33.05 31.59
N SER A 152 29.83 -33.21 30.98
CA SER A 152 31.06 -32.63 31.54
C SER A 152 31.06 -31.10 31.42
N ALA A 153 31.58 -30.42 32.45
CA ALA A 153 31.68 -28.97 32.48
C ALA A 153 32.48 -28.42 31.28
N SER A 154 33.57 -29.11 30.90
CA SER A 154 34.39 -28.76 29.73
C SER A 154 33.59 -28.78 28.43
N ASN A 155 32.71 -29.78 28.26
CA ASN A 155 31.91 -29.90 27.04
C ASN A 155 30.84 -28.82 26.96
N LEU A 156 30.24 -28.43 28.11
CA LEU A 156 29.29 -27.32 28.16
C LEU A 156 29.95 -25.99 27.84
N ILE A 157 31.12 -25.71 28.44
CA ILE A 157 31.89 -24.49 28.14
C ILE A 157 32.27 -24.45 26.66
N ALA A 158 32.80 -25.55 26.12
CA ALA A 158 33.19 -25.64 24.72
C ALA A 158 31.99 -25.45 23.77
N ALA A 159 30.84 -26.05 24.07
CA ALA A 159 29.62 -25.90 23.28
C ALA A 159 29.12 -24.45 23.29
N GLY A 160 29.08 -23.80 24.45
CA GLY A 160 28.65 -22.41 24.57
C GLY A 160 29.58 -21.43 23.85
N LEU A 161 30.91 -21.63 23.94
CA LEU A 161 31.89 -20.83 23.21
C LEU A 161 31.79 -21.05 21.69
N SER A 162 31.57 -22.30 21.26
CA SER A 162 31.37 -22.65 19.84
C SER A 162 30.11 -21.98 19.28
N ALA A 163 29.01 -21.98 20.04
CA ALA A 163 27.80 -21.25 19.68
C ALA A 163 28.05 -19.74 19.55
N GLY A 164 28.89 -19.17 20.42
CA GLY A 164 29.36 -17.79 20.29
C GLY A 164 30.09 -17.52 18.97
N ILE A 165 31.04 -18.37 18.59
CA ILE A 165 31.77 -18.25 17.31
C ILE A 165 30.80 -18.32 16.12
N ILE A 166 29.88 -19.29 16.11
CA ILE A 166 28.87 -19.45 15.05
C ILE A 166 27.98 -18.21 14.97
N SER A 167 27.60 -17.63 16.11
CA SER A 167 26.83 -16.38 16.15
C SER A 167 27.59 -15.23 15.46
N TYR A 168 28.87 -15.03 15.75
CA TYR A 168 29.66 -13.99 15.09
C TYR A 168 29.75 -14.19 13.58
N ILE A 169 29.90 -15.44 13.12
CA ILE A 169 29.87 -15.76 11.69
C ILE A 169 28.50 -15.41 11.09
N GLY A 170 27.41 -15.75 11.78
CA GLY A 170 26.05 -15.41 11.32
C GLY A 170 25.78 -13.91 11.25
N LEU A 171 26.28 -13.12 12.21
CA LEU A 171 26.24 -11.65 12.17
C LEU A 171 27.04 -11.09 11.00
N PHE A 172 28.22 -11.67 10.73
CA PHE A 172 29.05 -11.26 9.60
C PHE A 172 28.35 -11.54 8.26
N VAL A 173 27.76 -12.73 8.09
CA VAL A 173 26.97 -13.08 6.90
C VAL A 173 25.75 -12.16 6.76
N SER A 174 25.06 -11.85 7.86
CA SER A 174 23.95 -10.89 7.84
C SER A 174 24.40 -9.52 7.33
N GLY A 175 25.55 -9.02 7.81
CA GLY A 175 26.15 -7.77 7.32
C GLY A 175 26.50 -7.82 5.83
N LEU A 176 27.06 -8.94 5.35
CA LEU A 176 27.33 -9.13 3.92
C LEU A 176 26.05 -9.10 3.09
N VAL A 177 25.01 -9.84 3.50
CA VAL A 177 23.71 -9.87 2.81
C VAL A 177 23.05 -8.49 2.79
N TRP A 178 23.24 -7.69 3.85
CA TRP A 178 22.74 -6.32 3.90
C TRP A 178 23.49 -5.37 2.94
N LEU A 179 24.78 -5.58 2.72
CA LEU A 179 25.61 -4.77 1.81
C LEU A 179 25.43 -5.12 0.33
N LEU A 180 24.94 -6.32 0.02
CA LEU A 180 24.64 -6.70 -1.35
C LEU A 180 23.43 -5.89 -1.85
N PRO A 181 23.56 -5.12 -2.95
CA PRO A 181 22.44 -4.38 -3.50
C PRO A 181 21.34 -5.36 -3.89
N GLU A 182 20.11 -5.06 -3.48
CA GLU A 182 18.91 -5.85 -3.74
C GLU A 182 18.57 -5.76 -5.25
N SER A 183 19.30 -6.50 -6.08
CA SER A 183 19.19 -6.48 -7.54
C SER A 183 18.29 -7.60 -8.09
N VAL A 184 17.36 -8.12 -7.28
CA VAL A 184 16.42 -9.14 -7.72
C VAL A 184 15.00 -8.67 -7.42
N ASP A 185 14.53 -7.75 -8.24
CA ASP A 185 13.10 -7.49 -8.43
C ASP A 185 12.43 -8.80 -8.88
N TYR A 186 11.73 -9.45 -7.96
CA TYR A 186 10.91 -10.64 -8.23
C TYR A 186 9.51 -10.30 -8.75
N GLU A 187 9.31 -9.14 -9.41
CA GLU A 187 8.01 -8.73 -9.99
C GLU A 187 8.03 -8.63 -11.53
N ARG A 188 8.55 -9.67 -12.19
CA ARG A 188 8.19 -9.95 -13.58
C ARG A 188 8.04 -11.45 -13.81
N PHE A 189 6.89 -12.01 -13.45
CA PHE A 189 6.20 -13.08 -14.18
C PHE A 189 4.71 -13.06 -13.83
#